data_AF-A0A7S1YFK6-F1
#
_entry.id   AF-A0A7S1YFK6-F1
#
_cell.length_a   1.000
_cell.length_b   1.000
_cell.length_c   1.000
_cell.angle_alpha   90.00
_cell.angle_beta   90.00
_cell.angle_gamma   90.00
#
_symmetry.space_group_name_H-M   'P 1'
#
loop_
_entity.id
_entity.type
_entity.pdbx_description
1 polymer ?
#
loop_
_entity_poly.entity_id
_entity_poly.type
_entity_poly.pdbx_seq_one_letter_code
_entity_poly.pdbx_strand_id
1 'polypeptide(L)'
;GTALETALTGTFRFTLLKNQHLNATRAETQNELIAIGIDETVDKAVETALQHMVEWIMEERPSLSQVDAECLCSVATDVAVTQVVNGATRGAHAVIQKRHLPPK
;
A
#
# COMPACT_ATOMS: atom_id res chain seq x y z
N GLY A 1 -10.72 -12.92 14.42
CA GLY A 1 -10.40 -12.18 15.66
C GLY A 1 -10.99 -10.80 15.55
N THR A 2 -11.09 -10.07 16.65
CA THR A 2 -11.70 -8.73 16.68
C THR A 2 -10.74 -7.74 17.35
N ALA A 3 -10.87 -6.46 16.98
CA ALA A 3 -10.23 -5.38 17.71
C ALA A 3 -11.16 -4.89 18.84
N LEU A 4 -10.95 -3.67 19.34
CA LEU A 4 -11.94 -2.95 20.13
C LEU A 4 -13.05 -2.44 19.19
N GLU A 5 -14.03 -3.28 18.91
CA GLU A 5 -15.16 -2.92 18.06
C GLU A 5 -16.05 -1.87 18.76
N THR A 6 -16.25 -0.72 18.13
CA THR A 6 -17.07 0.37 18.67
C THR A 6 -17.81 1.12 17.57
N ALA A 7 -18.93 1.75 17.92
CA ALA A 7 -19.65 2.61 16.99
C ALA A 7 -18.80 3.84 16.63
N LEU A 8 -18.79 4.20 15.35
CA LEU A 8 -18.12 5.39 14.84
C LEU A 8 -19.12 6.27 14.07
N THR A 9 -19.09 7.58 14.35
CA THR A 9 -19.67 8.59 13.47
C THR A 9 -18.54 9.39 12.86
N GLY A 10 -18.41 9.36 11.53
CA GLY A 10 -17.33 10.03 10.80
C GLY A 10 -17.87 10.89 9.66
N THR A 11 -17.12 11.91 9.28
CA THR A 11 -17.40 12.74 8.10
C THR A 11 -16.43 12.37 6.99
N PHE A 12 -16.95 11.95 5.85
CA PHE A 12 -16.16 11.50 4.71
C PHE A 12 -16.49 12.34 3.47
N ARG A 13 -15.48 12.57 2.63
CA ARG A 13 -15.65 13.15 1.29
C ARG A 13 -15.36 12.08 0.26
N PHE A 14 -16.27 11.89 -0.68
CA PHE A 14 -16.10 11.00 -1.82
C PHE A 14 -15.83 11.84 -3.06
N THR A 15 -14.73 11.54 -3.75
CA THR A 15 -14.32 12.19 -4.99
C THR A 15 -14.13 11.13 -6.05
N LEU A 16 -14.72 11.32 -7.23
CA LEU A 16 -14.48 10.45 -8.37
C LEU A 16 -13.27 10.97 -9.16
N LEU A 17 -12.19 10.19 -9.21
CA LEU A 17 -11.06 10.43 -10.09
C LEU A 17 -11.34 9.78 -11.44
N LYS A 18 -11.73 10.59 -12.44
CA LYS A 18 -11.98 10.09 -13.79
C LYS A 18 -10.65 9.75 -14.49
N ASN A 19 -10.69 8.76 -15.37
CA ASN A 19 -9.55 8.32 -16.18
C ASN A 19 -8.31 7.89 -15.37
N GLN A 20 -8.50 7.48 -14.12
CA GLN A 20 -7.47 6.78 -13.36
C GLN A 20 -7.88 5.32 -13.20
N HIS A 21 -6.96 4.42 -13.50
CA HIS A 21 -7.09 3.01 -13.20
C HIS A 21 -6.18 2.71 -12.02
N LEU A 22 -6.75 2.16 -10.94
CA LEU A 22 -6.00 1.69 -9.79
C LEU A 22 -5.98 0.17 -9.83
N ASN A 23 -4.81 -0.41 -9.93
CA ASN A 23 -4.65 -1.88 -9.94
C ASN A 23 -4.91 -2.48 -8.56
N ALA A 24 -4.73 -1.69 -7.51
CA ALA A 24 -4.83 -2.14 -6.13
C ALA A 24 -5.46 -1.08 -5.23
N THR A 25 -5.99 -1.55 -4.09
CA THR A 25 -6.40 -0.67 -3.01
C THR A 25 -5.16 -0.06 -2.38
N ARG A 26 -5.19 1.26 -2.18
CA ARG A 26 -4.08 2.01 -1.62
C ARG A 26 -4.59 3.13 -0.73
N ALA A 27 -3.79 3.51 0.26
CA ALA A 27 -4.07 4.61 1.16
C ALA A 27 -2.90 5.61 1.16
N GLU A 28 -3.21 6.87 1.41
CA GLU A 28 -2.23 7.94 1.42
C GLU A 28 -2.48 8.82 2.65
N THR A 29 -1.42 9.07 3.41
CA THR A 29 -1.44 10.08 4.49
C THR A 29 -0.79 11.36 3.98
N GLN A 30 -0.64 12.38 4.83
CA GLN A 30 0.12 13.57 4.46
C GLN A 30 1.56 13.19 4.02
N ASN A 31 2.17 12.23 4.70
CA ASN A 31 3.60 11.94 4.59
C ASN A 31 3.91 10.57 3.98
N GLU A 32 2.95 9.66 3.88
CA GLU A 32 3.20 8.26 3.49
C GLU A 32 2.32 7.82 2.32
N LEU A 33 2.87 6.92 1.53
CA LEU A 33 2.11 6.05 0.64
C LEU A 33 1.99 4.67 1.29
N ILE A 34 0.80 4.07 1.25
CA ILE A 34 0.49 2.79 1.88
C ILE A 34 -0.14 1.86 0.84
N ALA A 35 0.62 0.88 0.37
CA ALA A 35 0.16 -0.16 -0.55
C ALA A 35 -0.34 -1.38 0.24
N ILE A 36 -1.45 -1.99 -0.19
CA ILE A 36 -2.10 -3.07 0.56
C ILE A 36 -2.03 -4.37 -0.26
N GLY A 37 -1.68 -5.47 0.40
CA GLY A 37 -1.78 -6.83 -0.12
C GLY A 37 -2.71 -7.68 0.72
N ILE A 38 -3.55 -8.48 0.06
CA ILE A 38 -4.51 -9.39 0.71
C ILE A 38 -4.48 -10.71 -0.06
N ASP A 39 -4.04 -11.77 0.62
CA ASP A 39 -3.84 -13.09 0.01
C ASP A 39 -4.11 -14.22 1.01
N GLU A 40 -4.04 -15.47 0.56
CA GLU A 40 -4.31 -16.65 1.39
C GLU A 40 -3.32 -16.84 2.55
N THR A 41 -2.08 -16.37 2.40
CA THR A 41 -1.01 -16.47 3.40
C THR A 41 -0.39 -15.10 3.65
N VAL A 42 0.29 -14.96 4.79
CA VAL A 42 0.98 -13.72 5.15
C VAL A 42 2.11 -13.43 4.16
N ASP A 43 2.88 -14.45 3.78
CA ASP A 43 3.99 -14.32 2.83
C ASP A 43 3.51 -13.77 1.48
N LYS A 44 2.46 -14.36 0.91
CA LYS A 44 1.84 -13.87 -0.34
C LYS A 44 1.30 -12.45 -0.19
N ALA A 45 0.66 -12.15 0.94
CA ALA A 45 0.12 -10.81 1.18
C ALA A 45 1.23 -9.75 1.26
N VAL A 46 2.40 -10.10 1.80
CA VAL A 46 3.59 -9.25 1.82
C VAL A 46 4.16 -9.06 0.42
N GLU A 47 4.31 -10.15 -0.35
CA GLU A 47 4.76 -10.10 -1.75
C GLU A 47 3.85 -9.17 -2.58
N THR A 48 2.53 -9.35 -2.50
CA THR A 48 1.55 -8.51 -3.17
C THR A 48 1.62 -7.06 -2.72
N ALA A 49 1.75 -6.78 -1.41
CA ALA A 49 1.86 -5.42 -0.90
C ALA A 49 3.12 -4.70 -1.43
N LEU A 50 4.25 -5.40 -1.50
CA LEU A 50 5.50 -4.87 -2.04
C LEU A 50 5.43 -4.67 -3.55
N GLN A 51 4.82 -5.59 -4.29
CA GLN A 51 4.61 -5.43 -5.73
C GLN A 51 3.75 -4.20 -6.03
N HIS A 52 2.61 -4.04 -5.32
CA HIS A 52 1.78 -2.86 -5.44
C HIS A 52 2.52 -1.57 -5.07
N MET A 53 3.44 -1.61 -4.10
CA MET A 53 4.27 -0.46 -3.76
C MET A 53 5.25 -0.10 -4.89
N VAL A 54 5.90 -1.08 -5.50
CA VAL A 54 6.81 -0.85 -6.65
C VAL A 54 6.06 -0.26 -7.82
N GLU A 55 4.89 -0.82 -8.17
CA GLU A 55 4.04 -0.29 -9.23
C GLU A 55 3.64 1.17 -8.94
N TRP A 56 3.23 1.47 -7.70
CA TRP A 56 2.84 2.82 -7.32
C TRP A 56 4.03 3.80 -7.32
N ILE A 57 5.23 3.38 -6.90
CA ILE A 57 6.46 4.18 -7.00
C ILE A 57 6.72 4.54 -8.47
N MET A 58 6.59 3.58 -9.39
CA MET A 58 6.80 3.82 -10.82
C MET A 58 5.73 4.74 -11.43
N GLU A 59 4.46 4.59 -11.04
CA GLU A 59 3.39 5.53 -11.43
C GLU A 59 3.71 6.96 -10.96
N GLU A 60 4.18 7.08 -9.73
CA GLU A 60 4.51 8.36 -9.12
C GLU A 60 5.81 8.94 -9.69
N ARG A 61 6.74 8.10 -10.16
CA ARG A 61 8.07 8.46 -10.69
C ARG A 61 8.35 7.73 -12.00
N PRO A 62 7.78 8.20 -13.12
CA PRO A 62 7.89 7.52 -14.41
C PRO A 62 9.31 7.42 -14.98
N SER A 63 10.26 8.22 -14.45
CA SER A 63 11.68 8.17 -14.84
C SER A 63 12.46 7.04 -14.18
N LEU A 64 11.94 6.41 -13.12
CA LEU A 64 12.61 5.28 -12.48
C LEU A 64 12.44 4.03 -13.34
N SER A 65 13.53 3.28 -13.50
CA SER A 65 13.43 1.92 -14.01
C SER A 65 12.74 1.02 -12.96
N GLN A 66 12.20 -0.13 -13.40
CA GLN A 66 11.65 -1.10 -12.47
C GLN A 66 12.67 -1.54 -11.42
N VAL A 67 13.93 -1.76 -11.82
CA VAL A 67 15.01 -2.15 -10.91
C VAL A 67 15.28 -1.05 -9.88
N ASP A 68 15.31 0.22 -10.29
CA ASP A 68 15.51 1.32 -9.33
C ASP A 68 14.33 1.46 -8.36
N ALA A 69 13.10 1.24 -8.82
CA ALA A 69 11.91 1.26 -7.97
C ALA A 69 11.90 0.09 -6.97
N GLU A 70 12.29 -1.12 -7.40
CA GLU A 70 12.47 -2.29 -6.54
C GLU A 70 13.58 -2.04 -5.50
N CYS A 71 14.72 -1.50 -5.92
CA CYS A 71 15.81 -1.13 -5.01
C CYS A 71 15.37 -0.09 -3.98
N LEU A 72 14.67 0.97 -4.41
CA LEU A 72 14.12 1.99 -3.50
C LEU A 72 13.13 1.36 -2.52
N CYS A 73 12.21 0.53 -3.01
CA CYS A 73 11.23 -0.15 -2.17
C CYS A 73 11.91 -1.02 -1.12
N SER A 74 12.94 -1.78 -1.49
CA SER A 74 13.68 -2.67 -0.58
C SER A 74 14.33 -1.94 0.60
N VAL A 75 14.83 -0.71 0.39
CA VAL A 75 15.57 0.04 1.43
C VAL A 75 14.74 1.07 2.18
N ALA A 76 13.64 1.54 1.60
CA ALA A 76 12.89 2.69 2.11
C ALA A 76 11.46 2.37 2.56
N THR A 77 11.01 1.12 2.38
CA THR A 77 9.65 0.68 2.69
C THR A 77 9.62 -0.20 3.94
N ASP A 78 8.75 0.14 4.89
CA ASP A 78 8.41 -0.70 6.02
C ASP A 78 7.22 -1.60 5.67
N VAL A 79 7.22 -2.85 6.13
CA VAL A 79 6.09 -3.78 5.93
C VAL A 79 5.52 -4.19 7.27
N ALA A 80 4.20 -4.12 7.40
CA ALA A 80 3.48 -4.58 8.58
C ALA A 80 2.30 -5.47 8.21
N VAL A 81 2.04 -6.46 9.06
CA VAL A 81 0.88 -7.34 8.93
C VAL A 81 -0.37 -6.57 9.40
N THR A 82 -1.35 -6.45 8.51
CA THR A 82 -2.63 -5.80 8.79
C THR A 82 -3.55 -6.72 9.59
N GLN A 83 -3.65 -7.98 9.18
CA GLN A 83 -4.55 -8.97 9.80
C GLN A 83 -4.14 -10.40 9.45
N VAL A 84 -4.41 -11.36 10.35
CA VAL A 84 -4.18 -12.79 10.10
C VAL A 84 -5.38 -13.70 10.39
N VAL A 85 -6.53 -13.11 10.70
CA VAL A 85 -7.66 -13.81 11.33
C VAL A 85 -8.96 -13.67 10.55
N ASN A 86 -8.91 -13.15 9.32
CA ASN A 86 -10.08 -12.91 8.48
C ASN A 86 -10.32 -14.07 7.52
N GLY A 87 -11.01 -15.11 7.99
CA GLY A 87 -11.40 -16.25 7.16
C GLY A 87 -10.22 -16.83 6.37
N ALA A 88 -10.39 -16.91 5.05
CA ALA A 88 -9.40 -17.46 4.13
C ALA A 88 -8.25 -16.51 3.74
N THR A 89 -8.25 -15.24 4.20
CA THR A 89 -7.24 -14.26 3.77
C THR A 89 -6.43 -13.68 4.93
N ARG A 90 -5.23 -13.22 4.61
CA ARG A 90 -4.25 -12.51 5.42
C ARG A 90 -3.98 -11.18 4.73
N GLY A 91 -3.62 -10.17 5.50
CA GLY A 91 -3.36 -8.84 4.96
C GLY A 91 -2.03 -8.31 5.44
N ALA A 92 -1.31 -7.65 4.55
CA ALA A 92 -0.12 -6.86 4.85
C ALA A 92 -0.22 -5.50 4.16
N HIS A 93 0.54 -4.53 4.66
CA HIS A 93 0.69 -3.24 4.02
C HIS A 93 2.15 -2.82 4.01
N ALA A 94 2.56 -2.23 2.89
CA ALA A 94 3.88 -1.67 2.66
C ALA A 94 3.77 -0.14 2.73
N VAL A 95 4.65 0.51 3.49
CA VAL A 95 4.62 1.94 3.80
C VAL A 95 5.93 2.59 3.40
N ILE A 96 5.87 3.61 2.53
CA ILE A 96 7.03 4.44 2.19
C ILE A 96 6.75 5.89 2.55
N GLN A 97 7.72 6.54 3.19
CA GLN A 97 7.68 7.98 3.43
C GLN A 97 7.89 8.72 2.10
N LYS A 98 7.00 9.64 1.76
CA LYS A 98 7.07 10.45 0.52
C LYS A 98 8.38 11.22 0.38
N ARG A 99 9.03 11.55 1.50
CA ARG A 99 10.36 12.21 1.52
C ARG A 99 11.48 11.34 0.92
N HIS A 100 11.30 10.03 0.87
CA HIS A 100 12.27 9.10 0.27
C HIS A 100 12.05 8.95 -1.24
N LEU A 101 10.92 9.42 -1.77
CA LEU A 101 10.67 9.41 -3.21
C LEU A 101 11.54 10.50 -3.86
N PRO A 102 12.17 10.22 -5.01
CA PRO A 102 12.86 11.25 -5.77
C PRO A 102 11.89 12.36 -6.23
N PRO A 103 12.36 13.46 -6.82
CA PRO A 103 11.48 14.40 -7.53
C PRO A 103 10.69 13.70 -8.64
N LYS A 104 9.48 14.20 -8.95
CA LYS A 104 8.66 13.72 -10.08
C LYS A 104 9.32 13.98 -11.42
#